data_AF-A0A4Q5SFQ4-F1
#
_entry.id   AF-A0A4Q5SFQ4-F1
#
_cell.length_a   1.000
_cell.length_b   1.000
_cell.length_c   1.000
_cell.angle_alpha   90.00
_cell.angle_beta   90.00
_cell.angle_gamma   90.00
#
_symmetry.space_group_name_H-M   'P 1'
#
loop_
_entity.id
_entity.type
_entity.pdbx_description
1 polymer ?
#
loop_
_entity_poly.entity_id
_entity_poly.type
_entity_poly.pdbx_seq_one_letter_code
_entity_poly.pdbx_strand_id
1 'polypeptide(L)' 'MVGFFESIGAQVPIVQAPMAGAGGVALAVAAMRGGAVGSLP' A
#
# COMPACT_ATOMS: atom_id res chain seq x y z
N MET A 1 8.52 -1.07 20.76
CA MET A 1 8.94 -0.23 19.62
C MET A 1 7.94 -0.51 18.50
N VAL A 2 7.22 0.51 18.04
CA VAL A 2 6.21 0.35 16.96
C VAL A 2 6.95 0.18 15.63
N GLY A 3 6.53 -0.77 14.79
CA GLY A 3 7.16 -1.00 13.49
C GLY A 3 6.81 0.09 12.46
N PHE A 4 7.64 0.29 11.43
CA PHE A 4 7.37 1.29 10.38
C PHE A 4 5.96 1.16 9.78
N PHE A 5 5.57 -0.06 9.37
CA PHE A 5 4.25 -0.30 8.78
C PHE A 5 3.10 -0.05 9.74
N GLU A 6 3.25 -0.43 11.00
CA GLU A 6 2.27 -0.15 12.05
C GLU A 6 2.13 1.37 12.27
N SER A 7 3.24 2.12 12.22
CA SER A 7 3.22 3.59 12.39
C SER A 7 2.46 4.35 11.30
N ILE A 8 2.31 3.74 10.12
CA ILE A 8 1.55 4.30 8.98
C ILE A 8 0.19 3.63 8.78
N GLY A 9 -0.26 2.81 9.74
CA GLY A 9 -1.58 2.16 9.73
C GLY A 9 -1.69 0.95 8.80
N ALA A 10 -0.58 0.41 8.30
CA ALA A 10 -0.59 -0.84 7.54
C ALA A 10 -0.61 -2.05 8.49
N GLN A 11 -1.35 -3.08 8.09
CA GLN A 11 -1.52 -4.33 8.83
C GLN A 11 -0.49 -5.38 8.42
N VAL A 12 0.06 -5.26 7.20
CA VAL A 12 1.08 -6.15 6.65
C VAL A 12 2.26 -5.36 6.07
N PRO A 13 3.49 -5.91 6.10
CA PRO A 13 4.69 -5.22 5.64
C PRO A 13 4.85 -5.27 4.11
N ILE A 14 3.81 -4.86 3.38
CA ILE A 14 3.76 -4.89 1.91
C ILE A 14 3.50 -3.47 1.39
N VAL A 15 4.31 -3.06 0.41
CA VAL A 15 4.07 -1.86 -0.40
C VAL A 15 3.78 -2.31 -1.81
N GLN A 16 2.60 -1.97 -2.33
CA GLN A 16 2.35 -2.11 -3.76
C GLN A 16 3.13 -1.01 -4.48
N ALA A 17 4.10 -1.38 -5.32
CA ALA A 17 4.98 -0.42 -5.97
C ALA A 17 4.21 0.52 -6.93
N PRO A 18 4.49 1.84 -6.94
CA PRO A 18 3.92 2.74 -7.93
C PRO A 18 4.42 2.38 -9.33
N MET A 19 3.50 2.10 -10.26
CA MET A 19 3.81 1.66 -11.62
C MET A 19 3.11 2.56 -12.64
N ALA A 20 3.83 3.49 -13.27
CA ALA A 20 3.26 4.34 -14.32
C ALA A 20 2.70 3.48 -15.47
N GLY A 21 1.44 3.69 -15.82
CA GLY A 21 0.74 2.90 -16.84
C GLY A 21 0.17 1.55 -16.38
N ALA A 22 0.29 1.19 -15.09
CA ALA A 22 -0.28 -0.04 -14.54
C ALA A 22 -0.89 0.16 -13.14
N GLY A 23 -1.95 -0.58 -12.82
CA GLY A 23 -2.52 -0.63 -11.47
C GLY A 23 -3.44 0.54 -11.06
N GLY A 24 -3.00 1.79 -11.20
CA GLY A 24 -3.82 2.99 -10.92
C GLY A 24 -4.52 3.00 -9.55
N VAL A 25 -5.57 3.84 -9.43
CA VAL A 25 -6.33 4.02 -8.18
C VAL A 25 -6.98 2.71 -7.72
N ALA A 26 -7.49 1.90 -8.64
CA ALA A 26 -8.15 0.65 -8.31
C ALA A 26 -7.20 -0.32 -7.59
N LEU A 27 -5.96 -0.48 -8.07
CA LEU A 27 -4.97 -1.33 -7.41
C LEU A 27 -4.53 -0.74 -6.07
N ALA A 28 -4.29 0.57 -5.99
CA ALA A 28 -3.88 1.21 -4.74
C ALA A 28 -4.94 1.02 -3.63
N VAL A 29 -6.21 1.20 -3.96
CA VAL A 29 -7.32 0.99 -3.02
C VAL A 29 -7.46 -0.50 -2.65
N ALA A 30 -7.28 -1.42 -3.60
CA ALA A 30 -7.30 -2.85 -3.32
C ALA A 30 -6.18 -3.25 -2.34
N ALA A 31 -4.97 -2.71 -2.52
CA ALA A 31 -3.85 -2.93 -1.60
C ALA A 31 -4.18 -2.40 -0.19
N MET A 32 -4.71 -1.18 -0.08
CA MET A 32 -5.13 -0.60 1.21
C MET A 32 -6.20 -1.44 1.90
N ARG A 33 -7.21 -1.91 1.15
CA ARG A 33 -8.27 -2.80 1.67
C ARG A 33 -7.72 -4.15 2.13
N GLY A 34 -6.63 -4.61 1.54
CA GLY A 34 -5.89 -5.80 1.98
C GLY A 34 -4.95 -5.56 3.17
N GLY A 35 -4.91 -4.35 3.73
CA GLY A 35 -4.04 -4.01 4.86
C GLY A 35 -2.61 -3.63 4.48
N ALA A 36 -2.29 -3.53 3.18
CA ALA A 36 -1.00 -3.10 2.68
C ALA A 36 -0.96 -1.58 2.44
N VAL A 37 0.20 -1.06 2.03
CA VAL A 37 0.34 0.33 1.57
C VAL A 37 0.05 0.39 0.07
N GLY A 38 -1.01 1.12 -0.30
CA GLY A 38 -1.31 1.44 -1.70
C GLY A 38 -0.54 2.65 -2.20
N SER A 39 -0.13 2.64 -3.47
CA SER A 39 0.71 3.70 -4.06
C SER A 39 0.19 4.14 -5.43
N LEU A 40 0.42 5.41 -5.78
CA LEU A 40 0.19 5.96 -7.11
C LEU A 40 1.51 6.50 -7.69
N PRO A 41 1.76 6.35 -9.02
CA PRO A 41 2.87 6.97 -9.71
C PRO A 41 2.70 8.49 -9.88
#